data_AF-A0A1I0H2H2-F1
#
_entry.id   AF-A0A1I0H2H2-F1
#
_cell.length_a   1.000
_cell.length_b   1.000
_cell.length_c   1.000
_cell.angle_alpha   90.00
_cell.angle_beta   90.00
_cell.angle_gamma   90.00
#
_symmetry.space_group_name_H-M   'P 1'
#
loop_
_entity.id
_entity.type
_entity.pdbx_description
1 polymer ?
#
loop_
_entity_poly.entity_id
_entity_poly.type
_entity_poly.pdbx_seq_one_letter_code
_entity_poly.pdbx_strand_id
1 'polypeptide(L)'
;MKNLMKRWKLANEVIACITTVIIISILPLVFHDYYFDILDTKYYFYCSTVICMAAVMLLLTLIVLWLNKGTIVITPKLRKSDWAMISFLFSVVLSCVLSDYRFEAFWGTEGRFMGTFLYLILGISFFTLGHCLKFKRWYLEAFLVTGMVVCSIGIMQYFLLDPFGLKKDIHTSQYTSFISTVGNINTYAS
;
A
#
# COMPACT_ATOMS: atom_id res chain seq x y z
N MET A 1 4.92 -31.00 -14.46
CA MET A 1 5.85 -29.85 -14.25
C MET A 1 5.39 -28.56 -14.95
N LYS A 2 5.31 -28.48 -16.29
CA LYS A 2 4.88 -27.23 -17.00
C LYS A 2 3.50 -26.70 -16.58
N ASN A 3 2.53 -27.58 -16.35
CA ASN A 3 1.18 -27.18 -15.89
C ASN A 3 1.17 -26.63 -14.46
N LEU A 4 2.00 -27.16 -13.54
CA LEU A 4 2.06 -26.70 -12.16
C LEU A 4 2.67 -25.28 -12.09
N MET A 5 3.76 -25.05 -12.83
CA MET A 5 4.41 -23.74 -12.89
C MET A 5 3.52 -22.68 -13.55
N LYS A 6 2.72 -23.06 -14.56
CA LYS A 6 1.72 -22.17 -15.17
C LYS A 6 0.61 -21.80 -14.18
N ARG A 7 0.11 -22.78 -13.41
CA ARG A 7 -0.90 -22.55 -12.36
C ARG A 7 -0.36 -21.65 -11.23
N TRP A 8 0.89 -21.85 -10.80
CA TRP A 8 1.53 -21.00 -9.79
C TRP A 8 1.66 -19.54 -10.24
N LYS A 9 2.14 -19.31 -11.48
CA LYS A 9 2.22 -17.95 -12.05
C LYS A 9 0.84 -17.29 -12.12
N LEU A 10 -0.18 -18.04 -12.54
CA LEU A 10 -1.54 -17.53 -12.63
C LEU A 10 -2.12 -17.21 -11.25
N ALA A 11 -1.88 -18.05 -10.24
CA ALA A 11 -2.32 -17.79 -8.87
C ALA A 11 -1.69 -16.51 -8.30
N ASN A 12 -0.37 -16.34 -8.48
CA ASN A 12 0.32 -15.13 -8.05
C ASN A 12 -0.16 -13.86 -8.79
N GLU A 13 -0.48 -13.98 -10.08
CA GLU A 13 -1.08 -12.89 -10.86
C GLU A 13 -2.47 -12.51 -10.33
N VAL A 14 -3.30 -13.50 -9.97
CA VAL A 14 -4.62 -13.26 -9.38
C VAL A 14 -4.51 -12.61 -8.01
N ILE A 15 -3.60 -13.07 -7.16
CA ILE A 15 -3.36 -12.47 -5.84
C ILE A 15 -2.93 -11.02 -5.98
N ALA A 16 -1.93 -10.74 -6.83
CA ALA A 16 -1.48 -9.38 -7.10
C ALA A 16 -2.61 -8.49 -7.64
N CYS A 17 -3.46 -9.04 -8.53
CA CYS A 17 -4.64 -8.34 -9.04
C CYS A 17 -5.62 -7.96 -7.94
N ILE A 18 -6.00 -8.90 -7.08
CA ILE A 18 -6.94 -8.66 -5.97
C ILE A 18 -6.36 -7.60 -5.03
N THR A 19 -5.10 -7.75 -4.61
CA THR A 19 -4.45 -6.78 -3.72
C THR A 19 -4.38 -5.38 -4.34
N THR A 20 -4.07 -5.29 -5.64
CA THR A 20 -4.06 -4.00 -6.35
C THR A 20 -5.43 -3.34 -6.34
N VAL A 21 -6.51 -4.08 -6.61
CA VAL A 21 -7.88 -3.56 -6.58
C VAL A 21 -8.25 -3.08 -5.18
N ILE A 22 -7.90 -3.83 -4.14
CA ILE A 22 -8.12 -3.42 -2.74
C ILE A 22 -7.38 -2.10 -2.45
N ILE A 23 -6.11 -1.99 -2.85
CA ILE A 23 -5.32 -0.78 -2.60
C ILE A 23 -5.86 0.43 -3.37
N ILE A 24 -6.22 0.29 -4.65
CA ILE A 24 -6.67 1.46 -5.43
C ILE A 24 -8.11 1.88 -5.13
N SER A 25 -8.96 0.95 -4.68
CA SER A 25 -10.39 1.20 -4.48
C SER A 25 -10.81 1.35 -3.03
N ILE A 26 -10.22 0.57 -2.13
CA ILE A 26 -10.66 0.54 -0.73
C ILE A 26 -9.80 1.46 0.14
N LEU A 27 -8.47 1.47 -0.04
CA LEU A 27 -7.57 2.31 0.76
C LEU A 27 -7.94 3.81 0.74
N PRO A 28 -8.34 4.43 -0.40
CA PRO A 28 -8.70 5.85 -0.42
C PRO A 28 -10.00 6.16 0.34
N LEU A 29 -10.86 5.15 0.52
CA LEU A 29 -12.20 5.28 1.12
C LEU A 29 -12.26 4.79 2.57
N VAL A 30 -11.26 4.05 3.04
CA VAL A 30 -11.22 3.53 4.41
C VAL A 30 -10.98 4.68 5.41
N PHE A 31 -11.86 4.73 6.41
CA PHE A 31 -11.75 5.53 7.62
C PHE A 31 -12.42 4.75 8.76
N HIS A 32 -11.96 4.92 9.99
CA HIS A 32 -12.56 4.27 11.16
C HIS A 32 -13.17 5.31 12.10
N ASP A 33 -12.35 6.14 12.74
CA ASP A 33 -12.79 7.15 13.70
C ASP A 33 -12.66 8.55 13.09
N TYR A 34 -13.46 8.75 12.04
CA TYR A 34 -13.54 9.98 11.27
C TYR A 34 -12.15 10.47 10.79
N TYR A 35 -11.72 11.67 11.19
CA TYR A 35 -10.41 12.22 10.85
C TYR A 35 -9.33 12.01 11.91
N PHE A 36 -9.68 11.52 13.11
CA PHE A 36 -8.75 11.46 14.24
C PHE A 36 -7.65 10.42 14.01
N ASP A 37 -8.01 9.25 13.49
CA ASP A 37 -7.12 8.11 13.28
C ASP A 37 -6.96 7.75 11.79
N ILE A 38 -7.30 8.68 10.89
CA ILE A 38 -7.38 8.38 9.45
C ILE A 38 -6.03 7.97 8.87
N LEU A 39 -4.94 8.52 9.41
CA LEU A 39 -3.59 8.18 9.01
C LEU A 39 -3.24 6.75 9.47
N ASP A 40 -3.47 6.46 10.75
CA ASP A 40 -3.21 5.17 11.38
C ASP A 40 -4.01 4.07 10.69
N THR A 41 -5.29 4.30 10.47
CA THR A 41 -6.19 3.36 9.79
C THR A 41 -5.65 2.99 8.41
N LYS A 42 -5.24 3.98 7.61
CA LYS A 42 -4.68 3.75 6.27
C LYS A 42 -3.34 3.05 6.31
N TYR A 43 -2.48 3.45 7.24
CA TYR A 43 -1.18 2.83 7.45
C TYR A 43 -1.31 1.35 7.79
N TYR A 44 -2.10 1.00 8.81
CA TYR A 44 -2.30 -0.38 9.24
C TYR A 44 -3.01 -1.19 8.15
N PHE A 45 -4.05 -0.63 7.51
CA PHE A 45 -4.72 -1.30 6.40
C PHE A 45 -3.75 -1.64 5.26
N TYR A 46 -2.93 -0.68 4.82
CA TYR A 46 -1.94 -0.90 3.77
C TYR A 46 -0.90 -1.96 4.19
N CYS A 47 -0.32 -1.82 5.39
CA CYS A 47 0.67 -2.77 5.89
C CYS A 47 0.08 -4.20 6.00
N SER A 48 -1.09 -4.36 6.61
CA SER A 48 -1.76 -5.65 6.74
C SER A 48 -2.09 -6.27 5.38
N THR A 49 -2.57 -5.50 4.41
CA THR A 49 -2.90 -6.03 3.08
C THR A 49 -1.66 -6.52 2.31
N VAL A 50 -0.56 -5.76 2.33
CA VAL A 50 0.69 -6.16 1.67
C VAL A 50 1.36 -7.35 2.37
N ILE A 51 1.38 -7.36 3.71
CA ILE A 51 1.95 -8.49 4.48
C ILE A 51 1.14 -9.77 4.22
N CYS A 52 -0.20 -9.68 4.22
CA CYS A 52 -1.06 -10.81 3.92
C CYS A 52 -0.81 -11.35 2.49
N MET A 53 -0.74 -10.44 1.50
CA MET A 53 -0.39 -10.81 0.13
C MET A 53 0.95 -11.55 0.06
N ALA A 54 2.00 -10.97 0.66
CA ALA A 54 3.34 -11.55 0.66
C ALA A 54 3.36 -12.93 1.35
N ALA A 55 2.68 -13.08 2.49
CA ALA A 55 2.58 -14.34 3.21
C ALA A 55 1.88 -15.43 2.38
N VAL A 56 0.75 -15.11 1.72
CA VAL A 56 0.04 -16.07 0.87
C VAL A 56 0.90 -16.48 -0.33
N MET A 57 1.55 -15.54 -1.01
CA MET A 57 2.45 -15.84 -2.13
C MET A 57 3.64 -16.71 -1.71
N LEU A 58 4.20 -16.45 -0.53
CA LEU A 58 5.29 -17.25 0.05
C LEU A 58 4.81 -18.67 0.40
N LEU A 59 3.63 -18.82 1.00
CA LEU A 59 3.08 -20.16 1.27
C LEU A 59 2.86 -20.95 -0.03
N LEU A 60 2.35 -20.30 -1.08
CA LEU A 60 2.18 -20.94 -2.39
C LEU A 60 3.51 -21.35 -3.03
N THR A 61 4.56 -20.54 -2.91
CA THR A 61 5.89 -20.92 -3.41
C THR A 61 6.46 -22.10 -2.64
N LEU A 62 6.34 -22.12 -1.31
CA LEU A 62 6.79 -23.24 -0.48
C LEU A 62 6.05 -24.55 -0.81
N ILE A 63 4.73 -24.51 -0.98
CA ILE A 63 3.93 -25.67 -1.39
C ILE A 63 4.42 -26.22 -2.74
N VAL A 64 4.65 -25.34 -3.71
CA VAL A 64 5.13 -25.75 -5.04
C VAL A 64 6.55 -26.32 -4.98
N LEU A 65 7.45 -25.74 -4.16
CA LEU A 65 8.80 -26.26 -3.94
C LEU A 65 8.78 -27.66 -3.31
N TRP A 66 7.91 -27.87 -2.33
CA TRP A 66 7.74 -29.15 -1.65
C TRP A 66 7.22 -30.23 -2.62
N LEU A 67 6.19 -29.91 -3.41
CA LEU A 67 5.65 -30.82 -4.43
C LEU A 67 6.65 -31.14 -5.55
N ASN A 68 7.59 -30.23 -5.84
CA ASN A 68 8.56 -30.37 -6.93
C ASN A 68 9.93 -30.91 -6.45
N LYS A 69 10.03 -31.46 -5.24
CA LYS A 69 11.27 -32.01 -4.65
C LYS A 69 12.47 -31.05 -4.76
N GLY A 70 12.26 -29.75 -4.53
CA GLY A 70 13.33 -28.75 -4.39
C GLY A 70 14.04 -28.31 -5.67
N THR A 71 13.66 -28.77 -6.87
CA THR A 71 14.32 -28.39 -8.13
C THR A 71 13.58 -27.27 -8.87
N ILE A 72 13.47 -26.10 -8.24
CA ILE A 72 13.05 -24.89 -8.94
C ILE A 72 14.16 -23.85 -8.81
N VAL A 73 14.98 -23.75 -9.84
CA VAL A 73 15.89 -22.62 -10.00
C VAL A 73 15.06 -21.45 -10.53
N ILE A 74 14.55 -20.63 -9.61
CA ILE A 74 13.95 -19.34 -9.96
C ILE A 74 15.09 -18.33 -10.02
N THR A 75 15.61 -18.06 -11.21
CA THR A 75 16.52 -16.92 -11.41
C THR A 75 15.67 -15.66 -11.61
N PRO A 76 15.63 -14.72 -10.63
CA PRO A 76 14.90 -13.47 -10.81
C PRO A 76 15.60 -12.63 -11.88
N LYS A 77 14.89 -12.31 -12.95
CA LYS A 77 15.38 -11.37 -13.96
C LYS A 77 15.09 -9.95 -13.48
N LEU A 78 16.08 -9.30 -12.88
CA LEU A 78 15.96 -7.93 -12.38
C LEU A 78 15.93 -6.92 -13.54
N ARG A 79 14.98 -5.99 -13.47
CA ARG A 79 14.86 -4.83 -14.36
C ARG A 79 15.71 -3.66 -13.85
N LYS A 80 15.95 -2.64 -14.67
CA LYS A 80 16.63 -1.41 -14.22
C LYS A 80 15.89 -0.72 -13.07
N SER A 81 14.56 -0.76 -13.09
CA SER A 81 13.69 -0.26 -12.02
C SER A 81 13.91 -0.99 -10.70
N ASP A 82 14.22 -2.29 -10.76
CA ASP A 82 14.44 -3.11 -9.57
C ASP A 82 15.74 -2.70 -8.87
N TRP A 83 16.81 -2.47 -9.63
CA TRP A 83 18.06 -1.93 -9.10
C TRP A 83 17.88 -0.56 -8.46
N ALA A 84 17.09 0.32 -9.06
CA ALA A 84 16.77 1.62 -8.48
C ALA A 84 16.04 1.46 -7.13
N MET A 85 15.01 0.60 -7.07
CA MET A 85 14.28 0.32 -5.82
C MET A 85 15.22 -0.28 -4.75
N ILE A 86 16.09 -1.23 -5.11
CA ILE A 86 17.07 -1.80 -4.18
C ILE A 86 18.00 -0.70 -3.62
N SER A 87 18.52 0.17 -4.50
CA SER A 87 19.41 1.26 -4.07
C SER A 87 18.69 2.27 -3.16
N PHE A 88 17.41 2.55 -3.43
CA PHE A 88 16.58 3.39 -2.59
C PHE A 88 16.36 2.77 -1.21
N LEU A 89 15.92 1.50 -1.15
CA LEU A 89 15.71 0.80 0.12
C LEU A 89 17.00 0.68 0.93
N PHE A 90 18.13 0.44 0.25
CA PHE A 90 19.44 0.44 0.90
C PHE A 90 19.76 1.81 1.52
N SER A 91 19.51 2.90 0.79
CA SER A 91 19.69 4.26 1.31
C SER A 91 18.80 4.53 2.53
N VAL A 92 17.54 4.10 2.52
CA VAL A 92 16.62 4.27 3.65
C VAL A 92 17.09 3.50 4.87
N VAL A 93 17.46 2.23 4.70
CA VAL A 93 17.97 1.39 5.81
C VAL A 93 19.28 1.97 6.36
N LEU A 94 20.20 2.41 5.49
CA LEU A 94 21.45 3.03 5.90
C LEU A 94 21.20 4.32 6.69
N SER A 95 20.27 5.16 6.22
CA SER A 95 19.86 6.38 6.93
C SER A 95 19.28 6.07 8.31
N CYS A 96 18.47 5.02 8.45
CA CYS A 96 17.92 4.58 9.74
C CYS A 96 19.00 4.10 10.72
N VAL A 97 19.98 3.34 10.24
CA VAL A 97 21.07 2.80 11.08
C VAL A 97 22.00 3.91 11.57
N LEU A 98 22.28 4.88 10.70
CA LEU A 98 23.12 6.05 11.00
C LEU A 98 22.39 7.12 11.83
N SER A 99 21.07 7.05 11.96
CA SER A 99 20.31 8.01 12.76
C SER A 99 20.55 7.82 14.26
N ASP A 100 20.58 8.93 14.99
CA ASP A 100 20.62 8.95 16.45
C ASP A 100 19.31 8.38 17.06
N TYR A 101 18.18 8.59 16.37
CA TYR A 101 16.84 8.18 16.79
C TYR A 101 16.36 6.96 15.99
N ARG A 102 17.06 5.84 16.15
CA ARG A 102 16.83 4.63 15.33
C ARG A 102 15.42 4.08 15.45
N PHE A 103 14.84 4.12 16.65
CA PHE A 103 13.51 3.56 16.90
C PHE A 103 12.44 4.40 16.19
N GLU A 104 12.53 5.72 16.34
CA GLU A 104 11.65 6.70 15.72
C GLU A 104 11.82 6.72 14.20
N ALA A 105 13.05 6.58 13.69
CA ALA A 105 13.34 6.48 12.26
C ALA A 105 12.85 5.15 11.64
N PHE A 106 12.84 4.07 12.42
CA PHE A 106 12.34 2.78 11.95
C PHE A 106 10.82 2.78 11.83
N TRP A 107 10.11 3.20 12.88
CA TRP A 107 8.65 3.20 12.92
C TRP A 107 8.02 4.42 12.25
N GLY A 108 8.73 5.54 12.22
CA GLY A 108 8.23 6.81 11.71
C GLY A 108 7.23 7.48 12.65
N THR A 109 7.28 7.21 13.96
CA THR A 109 6.32 7.75 14.95
C THR A 109 6.22 9.28 14.88
N GLU A 110 7.36 9.96 14.77
CA GLU A 110 7.43 11.42 14.61
C GLU A 110 7.22 11.88 13.16
N GLY A 111 7.33 10.95 12.21
CA GLY A 111 7.26 11.20 10.77
C GLY A 111 5.94 10.78 10.14
N ARG A 112 4.82 10.77 10.89
CA ARG A 112 3.50 10.36 10.37
C ARG A 112 3.51 8.94 9.78
N PHE A 113 4.14 8.00 10.49
CA PHE A 113 4.35 6.61 10.08
C PHE A 113 5.18 6.42 8.80
N MET A 114 5.86 7.47 8.30
CA MET A 114 6.78 7.39 7.16
C MET A 114 8.17 6.89 7.57
N GLY A 115 8.21 5.80 8.34
CA GLY A 115 9.44 5.17 8.80
C GLY A 115 10.03 4.17 7.79
N THR A 116 11.23 3.71 8.10
CA THR A 116 11.94 2.67 7.31
C THR A 116 11.10 1.41 7.13
N PHE A 117 10.33 1.02 8.16
CA PHE A 117 9.42 -0.12 8.07
C PHE A 117 8.42 0.02 6.92
N LEU A 118 7.76 1.18 6.79
CA LEU A 118 6.80 1.42 5.71
C LEU A 118 7.46 1.33 4.34
N TYR A 119 8.66 1.91 4.19
CA TYR A 119 9.43 1.83 2.94
C TYR A 119 9.80 0.40 2.57
N LEU A 120 10.13 -0.46 3.54
CA LEU A 120 10.34 -1.89 3.28
C LEU A 120 9.07 -2.58 2.80
N ILE A 121 7.91 -2.28 3.40
CA ILE A 121 6.61 -2.80 2.94
C ILE A 121 6.29 -2.31 1.52
N LEU A 122 6.55 -1.03 1.22
CA LEU A 122 6.42 -0.47 -0.14
C LEU A 122 7.36 -1.17 -1.12
N GLY A 123 8.58 -1.49 -0.71
CA GLY A 123 9.52 -2.30 -1.49
C GLY A 123 8.98 -3.69 -1.81
N ILE A 124 8.41 -4.40 -0.83
CA ILE A 124 7.78 -5.70 -1.03
C ILE A 124 6.62 -5.59 -2.03
N SER A 125 5.75 -4.60 -1.86
CA SER A 125 4.65 -4.32 -2.79
C SER A 125 5.17 -4.05 -4.21
N PHE A 126 6.22 -3.24 -4.34
CA PHE A 126 6.84 -2.94 -5.63
C PHE A 126 7.36 -4.20 -6.35
N PHE A 127 8.11 -5.07 -5.66
CA PHE A 127 8.63 -6.29 -6.29
C PHE A 127 7.53 -7.30 -6.63
N THR A 128 6.61 -7.52 -5.69
CA THR A 128 5.52 -8.49 -5.89
C THR A 128 4.60 -8.05 -7.03
N LEU A 129 4.10 -6.81 -7.00
CA LEU A 129 3.25 -6.28 -8.05
C LEU A 129 4.02 -6.09 -9.36
N GLY A 130 5.22 -5.55 -9.35
CA GLY A 130 6.01 -5.28 -10.55
C GLY A 130 6.37 -6.54 -11.36
N HIS A 131 6.53 -7.68 -10.70
CA HIS A 131 6.86 -8.96 -11.34
C HIS A 131 5.66 -9.88 -11.57
N CYS A 132 4.62 -9.82 -10.73
CA CYS A 132 3.47 -10.74 -10.82
C CYS A 132 2.23 -10.13 -11.45
N LEU A 133 2.04 -8.81 -11.34
CA LEU A 133 0.85 -8.14 -11.88
C LEU A 133 0.99 -7.95 -13.40
N LYS A 134 -0.03 -8.40 -14.14
CA LYS A 134 -0.22 -7.95 -15.52
C LYS A 134 -1.12 -6.73 -15.54
N PHE A 135 -0.58 -5.62 -16.03
CA PHE A 135 -1.33 -4.39 -16.17
C PHE A 135 -2.54 -4.58 -17.11
N LYS A 136 -3.70 -4.13 -16.66
CA LYS A 136 -4.96 -4.08 -17.41
C LYS A 136 -5.54 -2.68 -17.29
N ARG A 137 -6.15 -2.20 -18.37
CA ARG A 137 -6.74 -0.84 -18.42
C ARG A 137 -7.77 -0.59 -17.32
N TRP A 138 -8.56 -1.61 -16.97
CA TRP A 138 -9.60 -1.48 -15.94
C TRP A 138 -9.07 -1.12 -14.54
N TYR A 139 -7.79 -1.34 -14.23
CA TYR A 139 -7.22 -0.83 -12.97
C TYR A 139 -7.23 0.70 -12.93
N LEU A 140 -6.94 1.37 -14.04
CA LEU A 140 -7.01 2.82 -14.12
C LEU A 140 -8.47 3.30 -13.96
N GLU A 141 -9.41 2.59 -14.57
CA GLU A 141 -10.83 2.91 -14.45
C GLU A 141 -11.32 2.76 -13.01
N ALA A 142 -10.94 1.68 -12.31
CA ALA A 142 -11.24 1.49 -10.90
C ALA A 142 -10.64 2.59 -10.01
N PHE A 143 -9.38 2.96 -10.25
CA PHE A 143 -8.72 4.07 -9.56
C PHE A 143 -9.44 5.41 -9.81
N LEU A 144 -9.82 5.69 -11.06
CA LEU A 144 -10.53 6.92 -11.44
C LEU A 144 -11.93 6.97 -10.81
N VAL A 145 -12.69 5.88 -10.84
CA VAL A 145 -14.02 5.80 -10.20
C VAL A 145 -13.90 6.06 -8.71
N THR A 146 -12.93 5.43 -8.06
CA THR A 146 -12.67 5.65 -6.63
C THR A 146 -12.30 7.11 -6.37
N GLY A 147 -11.41 7.69 -7.17
CA GLY A 147 -11.05 9.10 -7.10
C GLY A 147 -12.24 10.04 -7.27
N MET A 148 -13.16 9.74 -8.19
CA MET A 148 -14.39 10.52 -8.37
C MET A 148 -15.28 10.47 -7.14
N VAL A 149 -15.42 9.31 -6.49
CA VAL A 149 -16.18 9.17 -5.23
C VAL A 149 -15.54 10.02 -4.13
N VAL A 150 -14.22 9.90 -3.95
CA VAL A 150 -13.46 10.72 -2.99
C VAL A 150 -13.64 12.21 -3.28
N CYS A 151 -13.48 12.65 -4.52
CA CYS A 151 -13.69 14.06 -4.88
C CYS A 151 -15.13 14.51 -4.62
N SER A 152 -16.13 13.67 -4.92
CA SER A 152 -17.55 13.98 -4.69
C SER A 152 -17.85 14.20 -3.21
N ILE A 153 -17.29 13.36 -2.32
CA ILE A 153 -17.41 13.54 -0.86
C ILE A 153 -16.77 14.87 -0.44
N GLY A 154 -15.60 15.23 -1.01
CA GLY A 154 -14.96 16.51 -0.74
C GLY A 154 -15.80 17.72 -1.15
N ILE A 155 -16.46 17.65 -2.31
CA ILE A 155 -17.37 18.68 -2.80
C ILE A 155 -18.62 18.79 -1.91
N MET A 156 -19.22 17.66 -1.50
CA MET A 156 -20.35 17.67 -0.56
C MET A 156 -19.98 18.36 0.75
N GLN A 157 -18.81 18.04 1.31
CA GLN A 157 -18.30 18.69 2.53
C GLN A 157 -18.06 20.19 2.35
N TYR A 158 -17.69 20.66 1.16
CA TYR A 158 -17.58 22.09 0.85
C TYR A 158 -18.94 22.79 0.96
N PHE A 159 -20.03 22.13 0.53
CA PHE A 159 -21.40 22.62 0.69
C PHE A 159 -22.01 22.36 2.08
N LEU A 160 -21.18 22.03 3.09
CA LEU A 160 -21.60 21.70 4.46
C LEU A 160 -22.50 20.46 4.56
N LEU A 161 -22.52 19.63 3.51
CA LEU A 161 -23.17 18.33 3.51
C LEU A 161 -22.15 17.26 3.89
N ASP A 162 -22.26 16.74 5.10
CA ASP A 162 -21.36 15.70 5.62
C ASP A 162 -22.11 14.38 5.81
N PRO A 163 -22.28 13.57 4.74
CA PRO A 163 -23.07 12.35 4.78
C PRO A 163 -22.53 11.30 5.77
N PHE A 164 -21.24 11.37 6.09
CA PHE A 164 -20.57 10.43 6.99
C PHE A 164 -20.24 11.05 8.36
N GLY A 165 -20.57 12.32 8.59
CA GLY A 165 -20.25 13.02 9.84
C GLY A 165 -18.76 13.13 10.14
N LEU A 166 -17.90 13.07 9.12
CA LEU A 166 -16.44 13.14 9.24
C LEU A 166 -15.96 14.37 10.04
N LYS A 167 -16.71 15.48 10.01
CA LYS A 167 -16.33 16.74 10.67
C LYS A 167 -17.07 17.02 11.98
N LYS A 168 -17.81 16.05 12.53
CA LYS A 168 -18.78 16.27 13.63
C LYS A 168 -18.18 16.84 14.91
N ASP A 169 -16.89 16.61 15.17
CA ASP A 169 -16.20 17.03 16.40
C ASP A 169 -14.88 17.79 16.13
N ILE A 170 -14.70 18.31 14.90
CA ILE A 170 -13.52 19.11 14.55
C ILE A 170 -13.70 20.56 14.99
N HIS A 171 -12.69 21.11 15.68
CA HIS A 171 -12.66 22.53 16.03
C HIS A 171 -12.74 23.40 14.77
N THR A 172 -13.55 24.47 14.80
CA THR A 172 -13.88 25.30 13.62
C THR A 172 -12.65 25.85 12.89
N SER A 173 -11.55 26.09 13.60
CA SER A 173 -10.27 26.54 13.02
C SER A 173 -9.55 25.49 12.15
N GLN A 174 -9.82 24.20 12.36
CA GLN A 174 -9.18 23.08 11.64
C GLN A 174 -10.07 22.53 10.52
N TYR A 175 -11.27 23.08 10.33
CA TYR A 175 -12.26 22.59 9.37
C TYR A 175 -11.78 22.64 7.92
N THR A 176 -10.91 23.59 7.59
CA THR A 176 -10.28 23.74 6.27
C THR A 176 -9.06 22.85 6.07
N SER A 177 -8.49 22.29 7.14
CA SER A 177 -7.31 21.42 7.07
C SER A 177 -7.65 19.98 6.67
N PHE A 178 -8.92 19.57 6.74
CA PHE A 178 -9.37 18.21 6.43
C PHE A 178 -10.39 18.19 5.28
N ILE A 179 -10.20 17.26 4.35
CA ILE A 179 -11.06 17.13 3.18
C ILE A 179 -11.28 15.66 2.78
N SER A 180 -12.54 15.33 2.48
CA SER A 180 -12.97 14.03 1.98
C SER A 180 -12.53 12.85 2.88
N THR A 181 -12.48 11.63 2.36
CA THR A 181 -11.85 10.48 3.00
C THR A 181 -10.33 10.50 2.88
N VAL A 182 -9.73 11.56 2.33
CA VAL A 182 -8.28 11.71 2.18
C VAL A 182 -7.65 12.05 3.53
N GLY A 183 -8.25 12.98 4.26
CA GLY A 183 -7.77 13.42 5.58
C GLY A 183 -7.14 14.80 5.52
N ASN A 184 -6.06 14.98 6.30
CA ASN A 184 -5.38 16.27 6.41
C ASN A 184 -4.70 16.65 5.09
N ILE A 185 -4.94 17.86 4.59
CA ILE A 185 -4.35 18.40 3.35
C ILE A 185 -2.81 18.46 3.44
N ASN A 186 -2.27 18.72 4.64
CA ASN A 186 -0.84 18.81 4.87
C ASN A 186 -0.15 17.45 4.96
N THR A 187 -0.89 16.33 4.88
CA THR A 187 -0.33 14.97 4.91
C THR A 187 0.75 14.79 3.85
N TYR A 188 0.59 15.43 2.68
CA TYR A 188 1.53 15.35 1.56
C TYR A 188 2.54 16.50 1.47
N ALA A 189 2.48 17.47 2.40
CA ALA A 189 3.28 18.70 2.37
C ALA A 189 4.31 18.77 3.52
N SER A 190 4.75 17.64 4.05
CA SER A 190 5.74 17.55 5.13
C SER A 190 6.96 16.74 4.68
#